data_AF-A0A2E2HI25-F1
#
_entry.id   AF-A0A2E2HI25-F1
#
_cell.length_a   1.000
_cell.length_b   1.000
_cell.length_c   1.000
_cell.angle_alpha   90.00
_cell.angle_beta   90.00
_cell.angle_gamma   90.00
#
_symmetry.space_group_name_H-M   'P 1'
#
loop_
_entity.id
_entity.type
_entity.pdbx_description
1 polymer ?
#
loop_
_entity_poly.entity_id
_entity_poly.type
_entity_poly.pdbx_seq_one_letter_code
_entity_poly.pdbx_strand_id
1 'polypeptide(L)'
;PLDKTQQNQLNNATEHNHRDVLNSLKGEVPSWMECDESRKRELLTYWRTKWNWTKSVDQLIDAEKQHGSMPWEVVRMIGHRGSGKTKRPVL
;
A
#
# COMPACT_ATOMS: atom_id res chain seq x y z
N PRO A 1 2.67 2.65 1.43
CA PRO A 1 3.98 2.01 1.20
C PRO A 1 4.51 1.47 2.53
N LEU A 2 5.24 0.35 2.50
CA LEU A 2 6.00 -0.08 3.68
C LEU A 2 7.10 0.93 3.94
N ASP A 3 7.35 1.22 5.21
CA ASP A 3 8.56 1.95 5.57
C ASP A 3 9.81 1.07 5.41
N LYS A 4 11.00 1.66 5.59
CA LYS A 4 12.27 0.93 5.43
C LYS A 4 12.41 -0.21 6.44
N THR A 5 11.91 -0.03 7.66
CA THR A 5 11.99 -1.02 8.73
C THR A 5 11.10 -2.22 8.39
N GLN A 6 9.85 -1.97 8.01
CA GLN A 6 8.89 -2.97 7.57
C GLN A 6 9.39 -3.72 6.32
N GLN A 7 10.01 -3.01 5.38
CA GLN A 7 10.59 -3.64 4.19
C GLN A 7 11.77 -4.54 4.55
N ASN A 8 12.65 -4.13 5.46
CA ASN A 8 13.77 -4.94 5.92
C ASN A 8 13.29 -6.18 6.70
N GLN A 9 12.26 -6.03 7.54
CA GLN A 9 11.65 -7.15 8.25
C GLN A 9 11.11 -8.20 7.29
N LEU A 10 10.45 -7.77 6.20
CA LEU A 10 10.00 -8.68 5.14
C LEU A 10 11.14 -9.33 4.38
N ASN A 11 12.19 -8.58 4.03
CA ASN A 11 13.35 -9.11 3.31
C ASN A 11 14.13 -10.17 4.11
N ASN A 12 14.10 -10.06 5.45
CA ASN A 12 14.79 -10.98 6.36
C ASN A 12 13.91 -12.15 6.83
N ALA A 13 12.65 -12.22 6.40
CA ALA A 13 11.75 -13.32 6.75
C ALA A 13 12.18 -14.62 6.06
N THR A 14 12.15 -15.72 6.80
CA THR A 14 12.38 -17.08 6.28
C THR A 14 11.07 -17.67 5.76
N GLU A 15 11.14 -18.73 4.96
CA GLU A 15 9.94 -19.41 4.42
C GLU A 15 8.94 -19.79 5.54
N HIS A 16 9.44 -20.25 6.69
CA HIS A 16 8.62 -20.70 7.80
C HIS A 16 7.90 -19.55 8.52
N ASN A 17 8.58 -18.41 8.73
CA ASN A 17 8.01 -17.28 9.50
C ASN A 17 7.38 -16.19 8.63
N HIS A 18 7.49 -16.29 7.30
CA HIS A 18 7.02 -15.27 6.38
C HIS A 18 5.53 -14.94 6.57
N ARG A 19 4.69 -15.95 6.82
CA ARG A 19 3.25 -15.74 7.03
C ARG A 19 2.94 -14.97 8.32
N ASP A 20 3.71 -15.21 9.37
CA ASP A 20 3.54 -14.55 10.65
C ASP A 20 4.01 -13.09 10.58
N VAL A 21 5.15 -12.85 9.93
CA VAL A 21 5.64 -11.49 9.64
C VAL A 21 4.60 -10.69 8.85
N LEU A 22 3.98 -11.28 7.82
CA LEU A 22 2.91 -10.62 7.08
C LEU A 22 1.70 -10.28 7.96
N ASN A 23 1.30 -11.19 8.85
CA ASN A 23 0.16 -10.96 9.72
C ASN A 23 0.42 -9.86 10.74
N SER A 24 1.63 -9.80 11.32
CA SER A 24 2.05 -8.71 12.21
C SER A 24 1.99 -7.37 11.49
N LEU A 25 2.64 -7.28 10.32
CA LEU A 25 2.68 -6.04 9.54
C LEU A 25 1.28 -5.58 9.09
N LYS A 26 0.36 -6.52 8.81
CA LYS A 26 -1.02 -6.18 8.50
C LYS A 26 -1.78 -5.63 9.70
N GLY A 27 -1.51 -6.12 10.92
CA GLY A 27 -2.14 -5.64 12.14
C GLY A 27 -1.63 -4.28 12.60
N GLU A 28 -0.38 -3.95 12.26
CA GLU A 28 0.26 -2.67 12.63
C GLU A 28 -0.12 -1.50 11.70
N VAL A 29 -0.59 -1.78 10.48
CA VAL A 29 -0.91 -0.73 9.51
C VAL A 29 -2.39 -0.32 9.65
N PRO A 30 -2.67 0.96 9.99
CA PRO A 30 -4.03 1.44 10.09
C PRO A 30 -4.72 1.36 8.72
N SER A 31 -6.02 1.06 8.74
CA SER A 31 -6.83 1.15 7.54
C SER A 31 -6.92 2.61 7.06
N TRP A 32 -7.27 2.81 5.79
CA TRP A 32 -7.39 4.15 5.23
C TRP A 32 -8.30 5.08 6.05
N MET A 33 -9.38 4.54 6.60
CA MET A 33 -10.35 5.30 7.41
C MET A 33 -9.79 5.70 8.77
N GLU A 34 -8.83 4.94 9.29
CA GLU A 34 -8.16 5.17 10.58
C GLU A 34 -6.92 6.05 10.44
N CYS A 35 -6.42 6.28 9.23
CA CYS A 35 -5.32 7.21 8.98
C CYS A 35 -5.73 8.66 9.30
N ASP A 36 -4.84 9.40 9.95
CA ASP A 36 -4.95 10.85 10.08
C ASP A 36 -4.66 11.56 8.74
N GLU A 37 -4.97 12.86 8.66
CA GLU A 37 -4.77 13.62 7.41
C GLU A 37 -3.29 13.67 7.00
N SER A 38 -2.37 13.75 7.97
CA SER A 38 -0.92 13.76 7.73
C SER A 38 -0.47 12.48 7.01
N ARG A 39 -0.86 11.32 7.53
CA ARG A 39 -0.57 10.01 6.94
C ARG A 39 -1.24 9.85 5.59
N LYS A 40 -2.49 10.29 5.43
CA LYS A 40 -3.18 10.28 4.13
C LYS A 40 -2.41 11.11 3.09
N ARG A 41 -1.94 12.31 3.45
CA ARG A 41 -1.14 13.18 2.56
C ARG A 41 0.19 12.54 2.16
N GLU A 42 0.88 11.89 3.09
CA GLU A 42 2.12 11.17 2.80
C GLU A 42 1.88 10.03 1.78
N LEU A 43 0.84 9.22 2.00
CA LEU A 43 0.47 8.12 1.12
C LEU A 43 0.09 8.61 -0.28
N LEU A 44 -0.72 9.66 -0.38
CA LEU A 44 -1.12 10.27 -1.66
C LEU A 44 0.05 10.89 -2.39
N THR A 45 0.97 11.55 -1.68
CA THR A 45 2.20 12.10 -2.27
C THR A 45 3.05 11.00 -2.90
N TYR A 46 3.24 9.89 -2.18
CA TYR A 46 3.97 8.74 -2.69
C TYR A 46 3.30 8.14 -3.92
N TRP A 47 1.99 7.88 -3.87
CA TRP A 47 1.27 7.27 -4.99
C TRP A 47 1.20 8.16 -6.21
N ARG A 48 0.90 9.44 -6.02
CA ARG A 48 0.93 10.45 -7.10
C ARG A 48 2.27 10.43 -7.82
N THR A 49 3.37 10.44 -7.07
CA THR A 49 4.72 10.45 -7.64
C THR A 49 5.03 9.14 -8.36
N LYS A 50 4.70 8.00 -7.72
CA LYS A 50 4.98 6.67 -8.27
C LYS A 50 4.20 6.36 -9.54
N TRP A 51 2.97 6.85 -9.63
CA TRP A 51 2.03 6.54 -10.71
C TRP A 51 1.74 7.73 -11.63
N ASN A 52 2.45 8.84 -11.45
CA ASN A 52 2.32 10.07 -12.21
C ASN A 52 0.88 10.61 -12.30
N TRP A 53 0.16 10.62 -11.18
CA TRP A 53 -1.20 11.18 -11.14
C TRP A 53 -1.18 12.69 -11.38
N THR A 54 -2.15 13.17 -12.16
CA THR A 54 -2.23 14.57 -12.56
C THR A 54 -2.76 15.47 -11.44
N LYS A 55 -3.70 14.97 -10.63
CA LYS A 55 -4.28 15.71 -9.51
C LYS A 55 -3.24 16.03 -8.43
N SER A 56 -3.38 17.19 -7.80
CA SER A 56 -2.57 17.54 -6.62
C SER A 56 -3.01 16.73 -5.40
N VAL A 57 -2.15 16.68 -4.37
CA VAL A 57 -2.49 16.01 -3.10
C VAL A 57 -3.71 16.65 -2.44
N ASP A 58 -3.83 17.98 -2.51
CA ASP A 58 -4.99 18.70 -1.96
C ASP A 58 -6.28 18.32 -2.69
N GLN A 59 -6.28 18.27 -4.02
CA GLN A 59 -7.43 17.83 -4.81
C GLN A 59 -7.87 16.39 -4.47
N LEU A 60 -6.90 15.53 -4.14
CA LEU A 60 -7.16 14.14 -3.75
C LEU A 60 -7.75 14.04 -2.34
N ILE A 61 -7.28 14.87 -1.40
CA ILE A 61 -7.85 14.98 -0.06
C ILE A 61 -9.28 15.55 -0.11
N ASP A 62 -9.51 16.58 -0.92
CA ASP A 62 -10.84 17.17 -1.07
C ASP A 62 -11.83 16.17 -1.69
N ALA A 63 -11.40 15.39 -2.68
CA ALA A 63 -12.20 14.30 -3.23
C ALA A 63 -12.52 13.22 -2.18
N GLU A 64 -11.57 12.89 -1.30
CA GLU A 64 -11.81 11.95 -0.21
C GLU A 64 -12.83 12.50 0.80
N LYS A 65 -12.74 13.79 1.17
CA LYS A 65 -13.72 14.45 2.04
C LYS A 65 -15.13 14.45 1.44
N GLN A 66 -15.25 14.54 0.13
CA GLN A 66 -16.54 14.48 -0.58
C GLN A 66 -17.11 13.07 -0.71
N HIS A 67 -16.25 12.06 -0.93
CA HIS A 67 -16.68 10.70 -1.26
C HIS A 67 -16.48 9.67 -0.13
N GLY A 68 -15.89 10.07 1.00
CA GLY A 68 -15.66 9.23 2.19
C GLY A 68 -14.76 8.01 1.94
N SER A 69 -13.99 8.01 0.85
CA SER A 69 -13.20 6.85 0.44
C SER A 69 -11.94 7.28 -0.31
N MET A 70 -10.96 6.37 -0.34
CA MET A 70 -9.69 6.58 -1.04
C MET A 70 -9.92 6.98 -2.51
N PRO A 71 -9.13 7.92 -3.08
CA PRO A 71 -9.29 8.33 -4.48
C PRO A 71 -9.27 7.15 -5.46
N TRP A 72 -10.16 7.19 -6.45
CA TRP A 72 -10.32 6.11 -7.45
C TRP A 72 -9.07 5.86 -8.32
N GLU A 73 -8.14 6.82 -8.35
CA GLU A 73 -6.89 6.76 -9.12
C GLU A 73 -5.90 5.71 -8.59
N VAL A 74 -6.19 5.11 -7.43
CA VAL A 74 -5.38 4.02 -6.85
C VAL A 74 -5.35 2.83 -7.80
N VAL A 75 -4.12 2.39 -8.11
CA VAL A 75 -3.86 1.22 -8.94
C VAL A 75 -4.49 -0.02 -8.31
N ARG A 76 -5.59 -0.49 -8.90
CA ARG A 76 -6.05 -1.87 -8.70
C ARG A 76 -5.08 -2.76 -9.46
N MET A 77 -4.36 -3.64 -8.76
CA MET A 77 -3.64 -4.71 -9.43
C MET A 77 -4.66 -5.68 -10.02
N ILE A 78 -5.03 -5.46 -11.28
CA ILE A 78 -5.89 -6.37 -12.05
C ILE A 78 -4.95 -7.32 -12.80
N GLY A 79 -4.97 -8.59 -12.42
CA GLY A 79 -4.25 -9.66 -13.12
C GLY A 79 -5.10 -10.91 -13.15
N HIS A 80 -4.99 -11.70 -14.22
CA HIS A 80 -5.57 -13.04 -14.26
C HIS A 80 -5.06 -13.86 -13.08
N ARG A 81 -5.91 -14.72 -12.49
CA ARG A 81 -5.47 -15.67 -11.45
C ARG A 81 -4.24 -16.43 -11.97
N GLY A 82 -3.10 -16.28 -11.29
CA GLY A 82 -1.82 -16.91 -11.70
C GLY A 82 -0.78 -16.00 -12.36
N SER A 83 -1.07 -14.73 -12.65
CA SER A 83 -0.10 -13.78 -13.23
C SER A 83 0.84 -13.11 -12.21
N GLY A 84 0.91 -13.62 -10.98
CA GLY A 84 1.76 -13.06 -9.93
C GLY A 84 3.23 -13.07 -10.37
N LYS A 85 3.88 -11.90 -10.32
CA LYS A 85 5.33 -11.73 -10.60
C LYS A 85 6.23 -12.45 -9.60
N THR A 86 5.67 -13.09 -8.58
CA THR A 86 6.38 -13.95 -7.65
C THR A 86 6.74 -15.25 -8.37
N LYS A 87 8.03 -15.47 -8.65
CA LYS A 87 8.50 -16.79 -9.10
C LYS A 87 8.07 -17.81 -8.05
N ARG A 88 7.47 -18.93 -8.48
CA ARG A 88 7.31 -20.09 -7.59
C ARG A 88 8.71 -20.50 -7.13
N PRO A 89 8.95 -20.75 -5.82
CA PRO A 89 10.16 -21.44 -5.41
C PRO A 89 10.17 -22.79 -6.15
N VAL A 90 11.19 -23.00 -6.96
CA VAL A 90 11.45 -24.29 -7.59
C VAL A 90 12.11 -25.15 -6.51
N LEU A 91 11.44 -26.28 -6.20
CA LEU A 91 11.94 -27.34 -5.34
C LEU A 91 13.24 -27.93 -5.88
#